data_AF-A0A8T1GSM6-F1
#
_entry.id   AF-A0A8T1GSM6-F1
#
_cell.length_a   1.000
_cell.length_b   1.000
_cell.length_c   1.000
_cell.angle_alpha   90.00
_cell.angle_beta   90.00
_cell.angle_gamma   90.00
#
_symmetry.space_group_name_H-M   'P 1'
#
loop_
_entity.id
_entity.type
_entity.pdbx_description
1 polymer ?
#
loop_
_entity_poly.entity_id
_entity_poly.type
_entity_poly.pdbx_seq_one_letter_code
_entity_poly.pdbx_strand_id
1 'polypeptide(L)'
;MTCSPTWDEIMEKIPDGQTAQDRPDIVARVWQRNFGAELKDLDEGVLGRVHARIYVVEFQKRGLPHALILVILAEEDKPRTRQIIDKMVSAELPDKEKNPQLYETVTTCMIHGPCGAAYPNAVCMKDGRYTKGFPKPLSEVTKGNVARYPVYRRRRRAAGVILINRK
;
A
#
# COMPACT_ATOMS: atom_id res chain seq x y z
N MET A 1 -3.24 6.79 -2.06
CA MET A 1 -3.93 5.84 -2.94
C MET A 1 -3.17 5.57 -4.24
N THR A 2 -3.01 4.32 -4.68
CA THR A 2 -2.48 3.99 -6.03
C THR A 2 -3.59 3.33 -6.86
N CYS A 3 -3.77 3.73 -8.11
CA CYS A 3 -4.71 3.07 -9.01
C CYS A 3 -4.24 1.64 -9.36
N SER A 4 -5.17 0.68 -9.34
CA SER A 4 -4.94 -0.63 -9.94
C SER A 4 -5.61 -0.69 -11.32
N PRO A 5 -4.90 -1.07 -12.39
CA PRO A 5 -5.50 -1.22 -13.72
C PRO A 5 -6.42 -2.44 -13.82
N THR A 6 -6.39 -3.34 -12.83
CA THR A 6 -7.16 -4.59 -12.79
C THR A 6 -8.39 -4.50 -11.89
N TRP A 7 -8.81 -3.29 -11.49
CA TRP A 7 -10.09 -3.14 -10.81
C TRP A 7 -11.24 -3.55 -11.72
N ASP A 8 -12.22 -4.25 -11.18
CA ASP A 8 -13.32 -4.82 -11.96
C ASP A 8 -14.11 -3.72 -12.68
N GLU A 9 -14.30 -2.55 -12.04
CA GLU A 9 -14.98 -1.40 -12.63
C GLU A 9 -14.24 -0.80 -13.84
N ILE A 10 -12.92 -1.02 -13.92
CA ILE A 10 -12.11 -0.66 -15.10
C ILE A 10 -12.28 -1.76 -16.16
N MET A 11 -12.04 -3.01 -15.79
CA MET A 11 -12.05 -4.16 -16.71
C MET A 11 -13.41 -4.36 -17.39
N GLU A 12 -14.51 -4.18 -16.66
CA GLU A 12 -15.88 -4.28 -17.19
C GLU A 12 -16.24 -3.18 -18.20
N LYS A 13 -15.50 -2.07 -18.21
CA LYS A 13 -15.79 -0.91 -19.06
C LYS A 13 -14.81 -0.75 -20.23
N ILE A 14 -13.69 -1.48 -20.19
CA ILE A 14 -12.73 -1.51 -21.29
C ILE A 14 -13.31 -2.35 -22.44
N PRO A 15 -13.34 -1.82 -23.67
CA PRO A 15 -13.74 -2.58 -24.85
C PRO A 15 -12.79 -3.75 -25.14
N ASP A 16 -13.30 -4.79 -25.79
CA ASP A 16 -12.49 -5.93 -26.24
C ASP A 16 -11.29 -5.46 -27.07
N GLY A 17 -10.12 -6.03 -26.79
CA GLY A 17 -8.87 -5.70 -27.47
C GLY A 17 -8.17 -4.43 -26.97
N GLN A 18 -8.75 -3.70 -26.02
CA GLN A 18 -8.10 -2.57 -25.35
C GLN A 18 -7.61 -2.94 -23.94
N THR A 19 -6.70 -2.14 -23.41
CA THR A 19 -6.20 -2.23 -22.04
C THR A 19 -6.52 -0.96 -21.26
N ALA A 20 -6.29 -0.98 -19.94
CA ALA A 20 -6.44 0.21 -19.10
C ALA A 20 -5.55 1.38 -19.56
N GLN A 21 -4.41 1.10 -20.19
CA GLN A 21 -3.50 2.11 -20.70
C GLN A 21 -4.05 2.81 -21.95
N ASP A 22 -4.88 2.11 -22.72
CA ASP A 22 -5.53 2.66 -23.92
C ASP A 22 -6.76 3.51 -23.55
N ARG A 23 -7.30 3.36 -22.33
CA ARG A 23 -8.48 4.07 -21.82
C ARG A 23 -8.20 4.85 -20.54
N PRO A 24 -7.31 5.85 -20.58
CA PRO A 24 -6.99 6.67 -19.41
C PRO A 24 -8.21 7.43 -18.86
N ASP A 25 -9.22 7.70 -19.69
CA ASP A 25 -10.48 8.32 -19.27
C ASP A 25 -11.29 7.42 -18.33
N ILE A 26 -11.37 6.12 -18.61
CA ILE A 26 -12.04 5.13 -17.74
C ILE A 26 -11.26 5.00 -16.43
N VAL A 27 -9.95 4.81 -16.54
CA VAL A 27 -9.05 4.68 -15.38
C VAL A 27 -9.19 5.89 -14.45
N ALA A 28 -9.11 7.10 -14.99
CA ALA A 28 -9.20 8.32 -14.20
C ALA A 28 -10.56 8.45 -13.52
N ARG A 29 -11.66 8.12 -14.20
CA ARG A 29 -13.02 8.18 -13.64
C ARG A 29 -13.23 7.18 -12.51
N VAL A 30 -12.81 5.93 -12.69
CA VAL A 30 -12.93 4.91 -11.64
C VAL A 30 -12.04 5.29 -10.45
N TRP A 31 -10.80 5.69 -10.72
CA TRP A 31 -9.90 6.12 -9.66
C TRP A 31 -10.42 7.31 -8.88
N GLN A 32 -10.99 8.32 -9.54
CA GLN A 32 -11.54 9.49 -8.86
C GLN A 32 -12.71 9.13 -7.93
N ARG A 33 -13.55 8.14 -8.31
CA ARG A 33 -14.62 7.64 -7.44
C ARG A 33 -14.07 6.95 -6.21
N ASN A 34 -13.13 6.03 -6.39
CA ASN A 34 -12.52 5.29 -5.29
C ASN A 34 -11.72 6.22 -4.37
N PHE A 35 -11.04 7.21 -4.95
CA PHE A 35 -10.34 8.24 -4.20
C PHE A 35 -11.31 9.13 -3.41
N GLY A 36 -12.44 9.51 -4.01
CA GLY A 36 -13.50 10.24 -3.31
C GLY A 36 -14.07 9.47 -2.13
N ALA A 37 -14.25 8.15 -2.26
CA ALA A 37 -14.68 7.28 -1.16
C ALA A 37 -13.62 7.23 -0.03
N GLU A 38 -12.35 7.03 -0.36
CA GLU A 38 -11.25 7.03 0.63
C GLU A 38 -11.16 8.38 1.37
N LEU A 39 -11.32 9.49 0.67
CA LEU A 39 -11.35 10.82 1.28
C LEU A 39 -12.56 11.01 2.20
N LYS A 40 -13.72 10.46 1.82
CA LYS A 40 -14.92 10.51 2.63
C LYS A 40 -14.74 9.72 3.94
N ASP A 41 -14.17 8.52 3.88
CA ASP A 41 -13.89 7.71 5.08
C ASP A 41 -12.94 8.45 6.05
N LEU A 42 -11.95 9.17 5.51
CA LEU A 42 -11.07 10.04 6.30
C LEU A 42 -11.85 11.18 6.96
N ASP A 43 -12.72 11.86 6.21
CA ASP A 43 -13.54 12.96 6.72
C ASP A 43 -14.57 12.49 7.77
N GLU A 44 -15.04 11.25 7.67
CA GLU A 44 -15.91 10.58 8.66
C GLU A 44 -15.14 10.07 9.90
N GLY A 45 -13.82 10.24 9.93
CA GLY A 45 -13.01 10.02 11.12
C GLY A 45 -12.54 8.59 11.31
N VAL A 46 -12.40 7.80 10.23
CA VAL A 46 -11.86 6.42 10.32
C VAL A 46 -10.48 6.35 10.98
N LEU A 47 -9.70 7.44 10.93
CA LEU A 47 -8.40 7.59 11.60
C LEU A 47 -8.42 8.53 12.81
N GLY A 48 -9.61 8.96 13.27
CA GLY A 48 -9.81 10.03 14.25
C GLY A 48 -10.20 11.36 13.60
N ARG A 49 -10.40 12.41 14.40
CA ARG A 49 -10.89 13.71 13.93
C ARG A 49 -9.84 14.39 13.04
N VAL A 50 -10.17 14.56 11.75
CA VAL A 50 -9.32 15.24 10.78
C VAL A 50 -9.49 16.76 10.90
N HIS A 51 -8.39 17.48 11.15
CA HIS A 51 -8.37 18.94 11.15
C HIS A 51 -8.13 19.51 9.75
N ALA A 52 -7.25 18.85 9.00
CA ALA A 52 -6.97 19.16 7.60
C ALA A 52 -6.41 17.93 6.88
N ARG A 53 -6.60 17.89 5.56
CA ARG A 53 -5.92 16.94 4.68
C ARG A 53 -5.42 17.67 3.44
N ILE A 54 -4.21 17.32 3.03
CA ILE A 54 -3.56 17.84 1.83
C ILE A 54 -3.23 16.63 0.97
N TYR A 55 -3.46 16.71 -0.33
CA TYR A 55 -3.04 15.65 -1.22
C TYR A 55 -2.49 16.20 -2.53
N VAL A 56 -1.59 15.42 -3.13
CA VAL A 56 -1.09 15.65 -4.48
C VAL A 56 -1.43 14.42 -5.30
N VAL A 57 -1.99 14.64 -6.48
CA VAL A 57 -2.23 13.58 -7.46
C VAL A 57 -1.13 13.62 -8.51
N GLU A 58 -0.41 12.52 -8.63
CA GLU A 58 0.65 12.30 -9.60
C GLU A 58 0.27 11.12 -10.51
N PHE A 59 0.83 11.08 -11.71
CA PHE A 59 0.64 9.97 -12.63
C PHE A 59 1.91 9.13 -12.65
N GLN A 60 1.80 7.88 -12.21
CA GLN A 60 2.91 6.93 -12.23
C GLN A 60 3.25 6.54 -13.68
N LYS A 61 4.38 5.84 -13.87
CA LYS A 61 4.74 5.24 -15.16
C LYS A 61 3.53 4.45 -15.70
N ARG A 62 3.21 4.64 -16.98
CA ARG A 62 2.00 4.11 -17.67
C ARG A 62 0.70 4.88 -17.42
N GLY A 63 0.79 6.09 -16.85
CA GLY A 63 -0.35 7.02 -16.77
C GLY A 63 -1.38 6.69 -15.69
N LEU A 64 -1.04 5.82 -14.73
CA LEU A 64 -1.95 5.46 -13.64
C LEU A 64 -1.93 6.53 -12.54
N PRO A 65 -3.10 7.04 -12.10
CA PRO A 65 -3.17 8.01 -11.01
C PRO A 65 -2.66 7.45 -9.67
N HIS A 66 -2.02 8.32 -8.89
CA HIS A 66 -1.53 8.06 -7.56
C HIS A 66 -1.69 9.30 -6.70
N ALA A 67 -2.32 9.17 -5.54
CA ALA A 67 -2.43 10.23 -4.55
C ALA A 67 -1.49 9.97 -3.37
N LEU A 68 -0.68 10.98 -3.07
CA LEU A 68 -0.03 11.14 -1.77
C LEU A 68 -0.96 11.97 -0.89
N ILE A 69 -1.41 11.41 0.24
CA ILE A 69 -2.35 12.06 1.15
C ILE A 69 -1.64 12.29 2.48
N LEU A 70 -1.59 13.56 2.90
CA LEU A 70 -1.17 13.98 4.22
C LEU A 70 -2.42 14.30 5.05
N VAL A 71 -2.60 13.59 6.16
CA VAL A 71 -3.72 13.80 7.09
C VAL A 71 -3.19 14.45 8.37
N ILE A 72 -3.80 15.56 8.75
CA ILE A 72 -3.51 16.31 9.98
C ILE A 72 -4.66 16.06 10.95
N LEU A 73 -4.41 15.21 11.95
CA LEU A 73 -5.40 14.88 12.98
C LEU A 73 -5.44 15.93 14.10
N ALA A 74 -6.58 16.01 14.76
CA ALA A 74 -6.77 16.71 16.01
C ALA A 74 -5.77 16.25 17.08
N GLU A 75 -5.43 17.14 18.02
CA GLU A 75 -4.35 16.91 18.98
C GLU A 75 -4.57 15.66 19.85
N GLU A 76 -5.81 15.43 20.26
CA GLU A 76 -6.24 14.27 21.05
C GLU A 76 -6.21 12.94 20.28
N ASP A 77 -6.34 12.98 18.95
CA ASP A 77 -6.38 11.79 18.09
C ASP A 77 -5.00 11.47 17.48
N LYS A 78 -3.99 12.31 17.72
CA LYS A 78 -2.64 12.06 17.20
C LYS A 78 -2.08 10.75 17.78
N PRO A 79 -1.54 9.85 16.95
CA PRO A 79 -1.00 8.56 17.39
C PRO A 79 0.38 8.75 18.06
N ARG A 80 0.38 9.18 19.32
CA ARG A 80 1.58 9.50 20.10
C ARG A 80 2.20 8.30 20.82
N THR A 81 1.44 7.23 20.98
CA THR A 81 1.90 6.03 21.66
C THR A 81 2.14 4.91 20.65
N ARG A 82 3.09 4.02 20.94
CA ARG A 82 3.34 2.84 20.12
C ARG A 82 2.07 2.00 19.93
N GLN A 83 1.23 1.91 20.95
CA GLN A 83 0.02 1.09 20.92
C GLN A 83 -1.01 1.65 19.95
N ILE A 84 -1.14 2.97 19.84
CA ILE A 84 -2.02 3.59 18.86
C ILE A 84 -1.42 3.43 17.46
N ILE A 85 -0.11 3.67 17.29
CA ILE A 85 0.57 3.48 16.00
C ILE A 85 0.41 2.04 15.50
N ASP A 86 0.62 1.04 16.35
CA ASP A 86 0.50 -0.39 16.01
C ASP A 86 -0.93 -0.80 15.64
N LYS A 87 -1.95 -0.04 16.01
CA LYS A 87 -3.34 -0.24 15.58
C LYS A 87 -3.61 0.36 14.20
N MET A 88 -2.94 1.46 13.86
CA MET A 88 -3.13 2.17 12.60
C MET A 88 -2.22 1.66 11.48
N VAL A 89 -1.01 1.20 11.82
CA VAL A 89 0.03 0.81 10.88
C VAL A 89 0.53 -0.59 11.19
N SER A 90 0.51 -1.45 10.18
CA SER A 90 1.11 -2.79 10.23
C SER A 90 2.17 -2.93 9.14
N ALA A 91 3.34 -3.46 9.51
CA ALA A 91 4.36 -3.93 8.58
C ALA A 91 4.41 -5.47 8.52
N GLU A 92 3.33 -6.12 8.95
CA GLU A 92 3.15 -7.57 9.01
C GLU A 92 2.05 -7.99 8.04
N LEU A 93 2.13 -9.22 7.53
CA LEU A 93 1.05 -9.76 6.71
C LEU A 93 -0.20 -9.95 7.57
N PRO A 94 -1.39 -9.61 7.04
CA PRO A 94 -2.65 -9.89 7.70
C PRO A 94 -2.78 -11.39 8.01
N ASP A 95 -3.60 -11.71 9.00
CA ASP A 95 -3.97 -13.11 9.28
C ASP A 95 -4.96 -13.59 8.21
N LYS A 96 -4.61 -14.68 7.51
CA LYS A 96 -5.40 -15.22 6.40
C LYS A 96 -6.78 -15.73 6.83
N GLU A 97 -6.89 -16.26 8.04
CA GLU A 97 -8.14 -16.84 8.55
C GLU A 97 -9.05 -15.74 9.12
N LYS A 98 -8.45 -14.78 9.83
CA LYS A 98 -9.22 -13.69 10.46
C LYS A 98 -9.60 -12.58 9.49
N ASN A 99 -8.75 -12.28 8.50
CA ASN A 99 -8.93 -11.19 7.56
C ASN A 99 -8.60 -11.64 6.13
N PRO A 100 -9.37 -12.58 5.55
CA PRO A 100 -9.04 -13.19 4.25
C PRO A 100 -8.97 -12.16 3.12
N GLN A 101 -9.90 -11.20 3.06
CA GLN A 101 -9.92 -10.15 2.03
C GLN A 101 -8.71 -9.22 2.11
N LEU A 102 -8.32 -8.82 3.33
CA LEU A 102 -7.14 -7.98 3.53
C LEU A 102 -5.85 -8.74 3.20
N TYR A 103 -5.78 -10.02 3.59
CA TYR A 103 -4.67 -10.90 3.22
C TYR A 103 -4.52 -11.00 1.70
N GLU A 104 -5.60 -11.31 0.98
CA GLU A 104 -5.62 -11.38 -0.48
C GLU A 104 -5.16 -10.06 -1.12
N THR A 105 -5.72 -8.94 -0.67
CA THR A 105 -5.36 -7.61 -1.15
C THR A 105 -3.88 -7.31 -0.95
N VAL A 106 -3.35 -7.52 0.26
CA VAL A 106 -1.93 -7.27 0.58
C VAL A 106 -1.02 -8.20 -0.22
N THR A 107 -1.39 -9.48 -0.35
CA THR A 107 -0.56 -10.44 -1.11
C THR A 107 -0.53 -10.18 -2.60
N THR A 108 -1.62 -9.66 -3.15
CA THR A 108 -1.73 -9.31 -4.57
C THR A 108 -1.04 -7.99 -4.88
N CYS A 109 -1.28 -6.95 -4.07
CA CYS A 109 -0.91 -5.58 -4.41
C CYS A 109 0.39 -5.11 -3.75
N MET A 110 0.79 -5.69 -2.61
CA MET A 110 1.87 -5.15 -1.77
C MET A 110 3.06 -6.09 -1.60
N ILE A 111 3.02 -7.30 -2.17
CA ILE A 111 4.15 -8.23 -2.14
C ILE A 111 4.99 -8.09 -3.42
N HIS A 112 6.29 -7.83 -3.20
CA HIS A 112 7.27 -7.82 -4.27
C HIS A 112 7.46 -9.24 -4.85
N GLY A 113 7.69 -9.32 -6.15
CA GLY A 113 7.83 -10.61 -6.85
C GLY A 113 9.09 -11.36 -6.42
N PRO A 114 9.27 -12.59 -6.92
CA PRO A 114 10.52 -13.32 -6.71
C PRO A 114 11.70 -12.45 -7.15
N CYS A 115 12.73 -12.41 -6.32
CA CYS A 115 13.95 -11.64 -6.50
C CYS A 115 15.06 -12.28 -5.66
N GLY A 116 16.26 -11.71 -5.66
CA GLY A 116 17.41 -12.33 -4.98
C GLY A 116 17.90 -13.54 -5.77
N ALA A 117 18.26 -14.62 -5.08
CA ALA A 117 18.75 -15.84 -5.71
C ALA A 117 17.74 -16.47 -6.69
N ALA A 118 16.43 -16.35 -6.40
CA ALA A 118 15.38 -16.89 -7.26
C ALA A 118 15.21 -16.11 -8.56
N TYR A 119 15.55 -14.81 -8.58
CA TYR A 119 15.51 -13.98 -9.79
C TYR A 119 16.55 -12.85 -9.70
N PRO A 120 17.84 -13.14 -10.03
CA PRO A 120 18.95 -12.21 -9.83
C PRO A 120 18.87 -10.95 -10.71
N ASN A 121 18.17 -11.03 -11.83
CA ASN A 121 18.00 -9.95 -12.81
C ASN A 121 16.80 -9.03 -12.50
N ALA A 122 16.15 -9.19 -11.35
CA ALA A 122 15.05 -8.31 -10.96
C ALA A 122 15.53 -6.85 -10.89
N VAL A 123 14.67 -5.90 -11.24
CA VAL A 123 14.99 -4.44 -11.21
C VAL A 123 15.40 -3.97 -9.81
N CYS A 124 15.01 -4.69 -8.75
CA CYS A 124 15.40 -4.40 -7.37
C CYS A 124 16.81 -4.89 -7.01
N MET A 125 17.45 -5.72 -7.85
CA MET A 125 18.76 -6.31 -7.65
C MET A 125 19.83 -5.56 -8.47
N LYS A 126 20.99 -5.35 -7.86
CA LYS A 126 22.20 -4.86 -8.55
C LYS A 126 23.42 -5.47 -7.88
N ASP A 127 24.33 -6.05 -8.66
CA ASP A 127 25.56 -6.70 -8.17
C ASP A 127 25.30 -7.72 -7.04
N GLY A 128 24.22 -8.52 -7.20
CA GLY A 128 23.80 -9.51 -6.22
C GLY A 128 23.19 -8.95 -4.92
N ARG A 129 22.98 -7.63 -4.83
CA ARG A 129 22.45 -6.95 -3.64
C ARG A 129 21.13 -6.25 -3.92
N TYR A 130 20.28 -6.13 -2.90
CA TYR A 130 19.06 -5.34 -2.97
C TYR A 130 19.37 -3.85 -2.98
N THR A 131 18.87 -3.12 -3.98
CA THR A 131 19.14 -1.68 -4.18
C THR A 131 18.31 -0.76 -3.28
N LYS A 132 17.23 -1.27 -2.69
CA LYS A 132 16.23 -0.47 -1.94
C LYS A 132 16.30 -0.67 -0.42
N GLY A 133 17.40 -1.23 0.08
CA GLY A 133 17.60 -1.46 1.52
C GLY A 133 16.56 -2.41 2.12
N PHE A 134 16.18 -3.44 1.35
CA PHE A 134 15.35 -4.56 1.77
C PHE A 134 16.19 -5.85 1.84
N PRO A 135 15.75 -6.88 2.59
CA PRO A 135 14.66 -6.82 3.56
C PRO A 135 14.98 -5.87 4.72
N LYS A 136 13.96 -5.20 5.28
CA LYS A 136 14.16 -4.38 6.49
C LYS A 136 14.40 -5.30 7.69
N PRO A 137 15.26 -4.90 8.65
CA PRO A 137 15.44 -5.66 9.89
C PRO A 137 14.11 -5.90 10.60
N LEU A 138 14.00 -7.05 11.27
CA LEU A 138 12.87 -7.34 12.14
C LEU A 138 12.90 -6.43 13.37
N SER A 139 11.72 -6.12 13.91
CA SER A 139 11.57 -5.35 15.13
C SER A 139 10.35 -5.84 15.90
N GLU A 140 10.54 -6.28 17.14
CA GLU A 140 9.45 -6.79 17.98
C GLU A 140 8.49 -5.68 18.45
N VAL A 141 8.93 -4.42 18.39
CA VAL A 141 8.16 -3.24 18.81
C VAL A 141 8.32 -2.09 17.84
N THR A 142 7.32 -1.23 17.74
CA THR A 142 7.44 0.05 17.05
C THR A 142 8.30 1.01 17.88
N LYS A 143 9.30 1.60 17.23
CA LYS A 143 10.21 2.57 17.82
C LYS A 143 10.01 3.91 17.12
N GLY A 144 9.57 4.92 17.88
CA GLY A 144 9.58 6.30 17.43
C GLY A 144 11.01 6.75 17.14
N ASN A 145 11.18 7.62 16.15
CA ASN A 145 12.48 8.21 15.85
C ASN A 145 12.29 9.73 15.76
N VAL A 146 12.98 10.47 16.63
CA VAL A 146 12.87 11.94 16.72
C VAL A 146 13.51 12.63 15.51
N ALA A 147 14.36 11.94 14.75
CA ALA A 147 15.13 12.53 13.65
C ALA A 147 15.01 11.80 12.29
N ARG A 148 14.30 10.65 12.21
CA ARG A 148 14.06 9.91 10.94
C ARG A 148 12.70 9.23 10.95
N TYR A 149 12.45 8.42 9.92
CA TYR A 149 11.29 7.54 9.85
C TYR A 149 11.20 6.60 11.07
N PRO A 150 9.98 6.33 11.57
CA PRO A 150 9.77 5.35 12.62
C PRO A 150 10.16 3.94 12.14
N VAL A 151 10.63 3.11 13.08
CA VAL A 151 10.81 1.68 12.84
C VAL A 151 9.55 0.98 13.31
N TYR A 152 8.68 0.60 12.38
CA TYR A 152 7.46 -0.12 12.71
C TYR A 152 7.74 -1.56 13.17
N ARG A 153 6.87 -2.07 14.03
CA ARG A 153 6.86 -3.48 14.43
C ARG A 153 6.76 -4.39 13.20
N ARG A 154 7.69 -5.33 13.11
CA ARG A 154 7.82 -6.34 12.05
C ARG A 154 8.37 -7.61 12.69
N ARG A 155 7.49 -8.44 13.24
CA ARG A 155 7.88 -9.67 13.94
C ARG A 155 8.20 -10.79 12.96
N ARG A 156 8.98 -11.76 13.43
CA ARG A 156 9.26 -12.98 12.66
C ARG A 156 7.97 -13.79 12.52
N ARG A 157 7.60 -14.13 11.28
CA ARG A 157 6.57 -15.14 11.00
C ARG A 157 7.18 -16.54 11.15
N ALA A 158 6.35 -17.53 11.48
CA ALA A 158 6.71 -18.94 11.33
C ALA A 158 7.20 -19.24 9.90
N ALA A 159 8.09 -20.22 9.77
CA ALA A 159 8.59 -20.66 8.47
C ALA A 159 7.42 -21.13 7.58
N GLY A 160 7.46 -20.78 6.30
CA GLY A 160 6.43 -21.14 5.34
C GLY A 160 6.64 -20.47 3.99
N VAL A 161 5.94 -20.97 2.97
CA VAL A 161 5.95 -20.41 1.62
C VAL A 161 4.70 -19.55 1.42
N ILE A 162 4.87 -18.38 0.82
CA ILE A 162 3.75 -17.56 0.34
C ILE A 162 3.69 -17.76 -1.15
N LEU A 163 2.61 -18.38 -1.62
CA LEU A 163 2.31 -18.44 -3.04
C LEU A 163 1.74 -17.09 -3.46
N ILE A 164 2.46 -16.39 -4.33
CA ILE A 164 2.01 -15.12 -4.91
C ILE A 164 1.46 -15.46 -6.28
N ASN A 165 0.14 -15.56 -6.41
CA ASN A 165 -0.49 -15.69 -7.72
C ASN A 165 -0.49 -14.30 -8.36
N ARG A 166 0.47 -14.03 -9.26
CA ARG A 166 0.38 -12.85 -10.12
C ARG A 166 -0.47 -13.23 -11.33
N LYS A 167 -1.56 -12.49 -11.55
CA LYS A 167 -2.26 -12.45 -12.84
C LYS A 167 -1.34 -11.82 -13.89
#